data_AF-A0A970T7H8-F1
#
_entry.id   AF-A0A970T7H8-F1
#
_cell.length_a   1.000
_cell.length_b   1.000
_cell.length_c   1.000
_cell.angle_alpha   90.00
_cell.angle_beta   90.00
_cell.angle_gamma   90.00
#
_symmetry.space_group_name_H-M   'P 1'
#
loop_
_entity.id
_entity.type
_entity.pdbx_description
1 polymer ?
#
loop_
_entity_poly.entity_id
_entity_poly.type
_entity_poly.pdbx_seq_one_letter_code
_entity_poly.pdbx_strand_id
1 'polypeptide(L)' 'MSEKGCIIDELNVQPDYLHFVVSIPPKVSVSSFMGKLKG' A
#
# COMPACT_ATOMS: atom_id res chain seq x y z
N MET A 1 11.00 8.17 11.12
CA MET A 1 11.63 7.07 10.36
C MET A 1 10.79 6.89 9.09
N SER A 2 11.19 7.56 8.00
CA SER A 2 10.36 7.70 6.81
C SER A 2 10.37 6.41 5.99
N GLU A 3 9.22 5.74 5.82
CA GLU A 3 9.04 4.67 4.82
C GLU A 3 9.07 5.27 3.41
N LYS A 4 10.24 5.74 2.99
CA LYS A 4 10.52 6.42 1.72
C LYS A 4 10.58 5.47 0.52
N GLY A 5 9.87 4.35 0.54
CA GLY A 5 10.05 3.29 -0.45
C GLY A 5 8.79 2.63 -1.00
N CYS A 6 7.61 2.90 -0.44
CA CYS A 6 6.37 2.37 -0.98
C CYS A 6 5.83 3.35 -2.02
N ILE A 7 5.83 2.96 -3.29
CA ILE A 7 5.28 3.75 -4.38
C ILE A 7 3.97 3.10 -4.81
N ILE A 8 2.90 3.88 -4.89
CA ILE A 8 1.63 3.44 -5.46
C ILE A 8 1.74 3.65 -6.95
N ASP A 9 1.75 2.55 -7.71
CA ASP A 9 1.85 2.58 -9.16
C ASP A 9 0.46 2.79 -9.78
N GLU A 10 -0.57 2.11 -9.25
CA GLU A 10 -1.95 2.21 -9.74
C GLU A 10 -2.97 2.16 -8.60
N LEU A 11 -4.06 2.93 -8.72
CA LEU A 11 -5.16 2.97 -7.76
C LEU A 11 -6.49 3.05 -8.51
N ASN A 12 -7.32 2.03 -8.34
CA ASN A 12 -8.66 1.95 -8.88
C ASN A 12 -9.69 1.80 -7.75
N VAL A 13 -10.53 2.83 -7.61
CA VAL A 13 -11.55 2.90 -6.57
C VAL A 13 -12.91 2.57 -7.19
N GLN A 14 -13.52 1.49 -6.70
CA GLN A 14 -14.89 1.14 -7.01
C GLN A 14 -15.78 1.24 -5.77
N PRO A 15 -17.11 1.35 -5.93
CA PRO A 15 -18.03 1.61 -4.82
C PRO A 15 -17.94 0.58 -3.70
N ASP A 16 -17.71 -0.69 -4.05
CA ASP A 16 -17.72 -1.82 -3.12
C ASP A 16 -16.31 -2.34 -2.78
N TYR A 17 -15.29 -1.97 -3.57
CA TYR A 17 -13.93 -2.48 -3.39
C TYR A 17 -12.86 -1.55 -3.97
N LEU A 18 -11.67 -1.61 -3.35
CA LEU A 18 -10.48 -0.86 -3.74
C LEU A 18 -9.45 -1.83 -4.30
N HIS A 19 -9.02 -1.63 -5.55
CA HIS A 19 -7.90 -2.34 -6.14
C HIS A 19 -6.75 -1.35 -6.33
N PHE A 20 -5.56 -1.69 -5.83
CA PHE A 20 -4.41 -0.83 -6.01
C PHE A 20 -3.12 -1.66 -6.03
N VAL A 21 -2.16 -1.20 -6.82
CA VAL A 21 -0.86 -1.83 -7.03
C VAL A 21 0.19 -0.96 -6.36
N VAL A 22 0.98 -1.57 -5.48
CA VAL A 22 2.05 -0.89 -4.75
C VAL A 22 3.35 -1.66 -4.88
N SER A 23 4.40 -0.94 -5.25
CA SER A 23 5.76 -1.40 -5.14
C SER A 23 6.24 -1.23 -3.70
N ILE A 24 6.33 -2.33 -2.95
CA ILE A 24 6.78 -2.36 -1.55
C ILE A 24 8.19 -2.95 -1.48
N PRO A 25 9.15 -2.30 -0.78
CA PRO A 25 10.48 -2.87 -0.61
C PRO A 25 10.38 -4.16 0.22
N PRO A 26 11.16 -5.20 -0.09
CA PRO A 26 11.05 -6.52 0.56
C PRO A 26 11.37 -6.50 2.07
N LYS A 27 11.94 -5.40 2.57
CA LYS A 27 12.23 -5.18 4.01
C LYS A 27 11.03 -4.66 4.79
N VAL A 28 9.95 -4.27 4.11
CA VAL A 28 8.72 -3.74 4.71
C VAL A 28 7.66 -4.83 4.65
N SER A 29 7.06 -5.13 5.81
CA SER A 29 5.95 -6.09 5.85
C SER A 29 4.71 -5.51 5.18
N VAL A 30 4.13 -6.27 4.26
CA VAL A 30 2.85 -5.94 3.61
C VAL A 30 1.75 -5.72 4.65
N SER A 31 1.72 -6.51 5.74
CA SER A 31 0.72 -6.35 6.80
C SER A 31 0.88 -5.05 7.59
N SER A 32 2.12 -4.59 7.84
CA SER A 32 2.36 -3.29 8.46
C SER A 32 1.98 -2.13 7.55
N PHE A 33 2.20 -2.28 6.24
CA PHE A 33 1.78 -1.30 5.25
C PHE A 33 0.24 -1.21 5.15
N MET A 34 -0.44 -2.35 4.97
CA MET A 34 -1.91 -2.42 4.97
C MET A 34 -2.53 -2.00 6.30
N GLY A 35 -1.87 -2.28 7.43
CA GLY A 35 -2.31 -1.83 8.76
C GLY A 35 -2.31 -0.31 8.89
N LYS A 36 -1.35 0.40 8.27
CA LYS A 36 -1.34 1.86 8.20
C LYS A 36 -2.30 2.43 7.16
N LEU A 37 -2.61 1.67 6.11
CA LEU A 37 -3.49 2.11 5.03
C LEU A 37 -4.97 1.91 5.37
N LYS A 38 -5.29 0.88 6.17
CA LYS A 38 -6.66 0.54 6.58
C LYS A 38 -7.01 1.03 7.99
N GLY A 39 -6.02 1.26 8.86
CA GLY A 39 -6.22 1.76 10.23
C GLY A 39 -6.27 3.28 10.27
#